data_AF-A0A7C3IEX0-F1
#
_entry.id   AF-A0A7C3IEX0-F1
#
_cell.length_a   1.000
_cell.length_b   1.000
_cell.length_c   1.000
_cell.angle_alpha   90.00
_cell.angle_beta   90.00
_cell.angle_gamma   90.00
#
_symmetry.space_group_name_H-M   'P 1'
#
loop_
_entity.id
_entity.type
_entity.pdbx_description
1 polymer ?
#
loop_
_entity_poly.entity_id
_entity_poly.type
_entity_poly.pdbx_seq_one_letter_code
_entity_poly.pdbx_strand_id
1 'polypeptide(L)'
;MSLVVLESSVNVAVVYNALSAYFVWFVLVLGAARGQEQAAIAIAVAIIATNLLLQASWWRSGVYVVAIAALGSLIDTVLIHCHVYTPAGYAGWFCPPWITLLWANFATTLRASLQWLLARPVFAALLGSVAGPLSYGAAARLGAAVIHEPATFQYAVLAIVWAGTMAFLAAVSCWSVATLARRSVAAGALLLPAVLPATAVRKVEVAGVTFPLSVEAQGIQLRLVGAGVLRYRVVFKGYAAALYLGDSTPPERVLDDVPKRLEIHYFWAIPAEAFGEAADAILARNVPGEELARLRDRVQQLHRSYEAVQPGDRYSLTYVPGYGTELALNGVVKARIPGADFARAYFSIWLGPQPISNDLKQALLGQP
;
A
#
# COMPACT_ATOMS: atom_id res chain seq x y z
N MET A 1 19.70 -21.34 9.65
CA MET A 1 18.48 -21.16 10.46
C MET A 1 17.68 -20.03 9.83
N SER A 2 16.41 -20.28 9.51
CA SER A 2 15.69 -19.74 8.35
C SER A 2 15.30 -18.26 8.43
N LEU A 3 15.60 -17.54 7.33
CA LEU A 3 15.24 -16.14 7.05
C LEU A 3 13.73 -15.97 6.87
N VAL A 4 13.14 -14.98 7.55
CA VAL A 4 11.76 -14.51 7.32
C VAL A 4 11.85 -13.20 6.54
N VAL A 5 11.56 -13.28 5.24
CA VAL A 5 11.46 -12.13 4.33
C VAL A 5 10.03 -11.59 4.41
N LEU A 6 9.84 -10.32 4.78
CA LEU A 6 8.53 -9.65 4.72
C LEU A 6 8.49 -8.76 3.47
N GLU A 7 8.02 -9.34 2.36
CA GLU A 7 7.70 -8.67 1.10
C GLU A 7 6.42 -7.81 1.28
N SER A 8 6.45 -6.52 0.95
CA SER A 8 5.22 -5.79 0.61
C SER A 8 5.35 -5.19 -0.79
N SER A 9 5.30 -6.07 -1.79
CA SER A 9 5.02 -5.71 -3.18
C SER A 9 3.64 -5.04 -3.28
N VAL A 10 3.46 -4.02 -4.13
CA VAL A 10 2.14 -3.71 -4.70
C VAL A 10 1.63 -5.03 -5.24
N ASN A 11 0.66 -5.59 -4.55
CA ASN A 11 0.16 -6.89 -4.89
C ASN A 11 -0.60 -6.69 -6.21
N VAL A 12 0.03 -7.06 -7.32
CA VAL A 12 -0.53 -6.93 -8.67
C VAL A 12 -1.91 -7.58 -8.72
N ALA A 13 -2.14 -8.66 -7.96
CA ALA A 13 -3.45 -9.27 -7.83
C ALA A 13 -4.45 -8.39 -7.07
N VAL A 14 -4.04 -7.61 -6.07
CA VAL A 14 -4.89 -6.62 -5.38
C VAL A 14 -5.27 -5.47 -6.32
N VAL A 15 -4.32 -4.94 -7.10
CA VAL A 15 -4.60 -3.86 -8.06
C VAL A 15 -5.48 -4.37 -9.19
N TYR A 16 -5.16 -5.55 -9.75
CA TYR A 16 -5.98 -6.23 -10.74
C TYR A 16 -7.40 -6.48 -10.21
N ASN A 17 -7.54 -6.97 -8.98
CA ASN A 17 -8.84 -7.20 -8.36
C ASN A 17 -9.63 -5.90 -8.21
N ALA A 18 -9.00 -4.79 -7.78
CA ALA A 18 -9.67 -3.50 -7.67
C ALA A 18 -10.16 -2.99 -9.04
N LEU A 19 -9.29 -3.00 -10.06
CA LEU A 19 -9.63 -2.54 -11.41
C LEU A 19 -10.70 -3.42 -12.06
N SER A 20 -10.55 -4.73 -11.97
CA SER A 20 -11.54 -5.69 -12.50
C SER A 20 -12.89 -5.55 -11.80
N ALA A 21 -12.91 -5.23 -10.50
CA ALA A 21 -14.16 -5.02 -9.78
C ALA A 21 -14.92 -3.79 -10.28
N TYR A 22 -14.24 -2.66 -10.52
CA TYR A 22 -14.85 -1.49 -11.15
C TYR A 22 -15.35 -1.82 -12.56
N PHE A 23 -14.56 -2.54 -13.34
CA PHE A 23 -14.95 -2.95 -14.69
C PHE A 23 -16.21 -3.84 -14.68
N VAL A 24 -16.26 -4.85 -13.82
CA VAL A 24 -17.44 -5.73 -13.66
C VAL A 24 -18.66 -4.93 -13.23
N TRP A 25 -18.50 -3.97 -12.30
CA TRP A 25 -19.60 -3.09 -11.91
C TRP A 25 -20.16 -2.32 -13.12
N PHE A 26 -19.29 -1.68 -13.92
CA PHE A 26 -19.71 -0.94 -15.11
C PHE A 26 -20.39 -1.83 -16.15
N VAL A 27 -19.83 -3.02 -16.41
CA VAL A 27 -20.39 -3.97 -17.37
C VAL A 27 -21.80 -4.41 -16.95
N LEU A 28 -22.00 -4.78 -15.69
CA LEU A 28 -23.30 -5.23 -15.18
C LEU A 28 -24.33 -4.10 -15.18
N VAL A 29 -23.96 -2.90 -14.70
CA VAL A 29 -24.85 -1.74 -14.63
C VAL A 29 -25.24 -1.25 -16.02
N LEU A 30 -24.28 -1.09 -16.94
CA LEU A 30 -24.59 -0.68 -18.31
C LEU A 30 -25.33 -1.78 -19.09
N GLY A 31 -25.04 -3.05 -18.81
CA GLY A 31 -25.76 -4.18 -19.36
C GLY A 31 -27.24 -4.14 -18.98
N ALA A 32 -27.54 -3.96 -17.69
CA ALA A 32 -28.91 -3.81 -17.20
C ALA A 32 -29.61 -2.58 -17.81
N ALA A 33 -28.96 -1.41 -17.79
CA ALA A 33 -29.51 -0.18 -18.35
C ALA A 33 -29.85 -0.29 -19.85
N ARG A 34 -29.13 -1.12 -20.60
CA ARG A 34 -29.31 -1.32 -22.06
C ARG A 34 -30.09 -2.58 -22.41
N GLY A 35 -30.59 -3.35 -21.44
CA GLY A 35 -31.25 -4.63 -21.68
C GLY A 35 -30.33 -5.72 -22.25
N GLN A 36 -29.01 -5.58 -22.10
CA GLN A 36 -27.98 -6.52 -22.57
C GLN A 36 -27.43 -7.40 -21.43
N GLU A 37 -28.31 -7.80 -20.52
CA GLU A 37 -27.93 -8.46 -19.26
C GLU A 37 -27.17 -9.77 -19.48
N GLN A 38 -27.54 -10.57 -20.48
CA GLN A 38 -26.92 -11.88 -20.72
C GLN A 38 -25.43 -11.76 -21.06
N ALA A 39 -25.07 -10.80 -21.92
CA ALA A 39 -23.68 -10.56 -22.30
C ALA A 39 -22.87 -10.03 -21.10
N ALA A 40 -23.46 -9.10 -20.33
CA ALA A 40 -22.83 -8.55 -19.14
C ALA A 40 -22.61 -9.61 -18.06
N ILE A 41 -23.59 -10.50 -17.84
CA ILE A 41 -23.51 -11.64 -16.93
C ILE A 41 -22.36 -12.58 -17.34
N ALA A 42 -22.26 -12.94 -18.63
CA ALA A 42 -21.21 -13.83 -19.11
C ALA A 42 -19.80 -13.25 -18.86
N ILE A 43 -19.60 -11.96 -19.14
CA ILE A 43 -18.33 -11.26 -18.89
C ILE A 43 -18.03 -11.21 -17.39
N ALA A 44 -19.02 -10.86 -16.57
CA ALA A 44 -18.86 -10.78 -15.12
C ALA A 44 -18.51 -12.13 -14.50
N VAL A 45 -19.19 -13.21 -14.90
CA VAL A 45 -18.90 -14.57 -14.43
C VAL A 45 -17.47 -14.97 -14.77
N ALA A 46 -17.00 -14.70 -15.99
CA ALA A 46 -15.63 -15.03 -16.40
C ALA A 46 -14.58 -14.29 -15.54
N ILE A 47 -14.80 -13.01 -15.26
CA ILE A 47 -13.89 -12.19 -14.46
C ILE A 47 -13.93 -12.60 -12.98
N ILE A 48 -15.12 -12.83 -12.41
CA ILE A 48 -15.27 -13.30 -11.02
C ILE A 48 -14.62 -14.68 -10.86
N ALA A 49 -14.82 -15.59 -11.82
CA ALA A 49 -14.16 -16.90 -11.82
C ALA A 49 -12.64 -16.75 -11.86
N THR A 50 -12.11 -15.86 -12.70
CA THR A 50 -10.67 -15.58 -12.76
C THR A 50 -10.17 -15.01 -11.43
N ASN A 51 -10.88 -14.03 -10.84
CA ASN A 51 -10.56 -13.46 -9.54
C ASN A 51 -10.57 -14.52 -8.42
N LEU A 52 -11.47 -15.51 -8.48
CA LEU A 52 -11.53 -16.65 -7.54
C LEU A 52 -10.38 -17.64 -7.74
N LEU A 53 -10.05 -17.97 -8.99
CA LEU A 53 -8.98 -18.90 -9.34
C LEU A 53 -7.60 -18.35 -8.99
N LEU A 54 -7.42 -17.03 -9.00
CA LEU A 54 -6.20 -16.37 -8.55
C LEU A 54 -6.03 -16.36 -7.01
N GLN A 55 -7.03 -16.82 -6.23
CA GLN A 55 -6.90 -16.90 -4.78
C GLN A 55 -6.29 -18.23 -4.32
N ALA A 56 -5.48 -18.16 -3.24
CA ALA A 56 -4.79 -19.28 -2.60
C ALA A 56 -5.60 -20.58 -2.44
N SER A 57 -6.88 -20.43 -2.11
CA SER A 57 -7.81 -21.54 -1.86
C SER A 57 -9.16 -21.21 -2.47
N TRP A 58 -9.25 -21.36 -3.79
CA TRP A 58 -10.42 -21.02 -4.60
C TRP A 58 -11.75 -21.60 -4.05
N TRP A 59 -11.75 -22.79 -3.45
CA TRP A 59 -12.97 -23.41 -2.89
C TRP A 59 -13.49 -22.73 -1.62
N ARG A 60 -12.62 -22.36 -0.67
CA ARG A 60 -13.02 -21.63 0.55
C ARG A 60 -13.45 -20.21 0.20
N SER A 61 -12.75 -19.60 -0.75
CA SER A 61 -13.11 -18.31 -1.31
C SER A 61 -14.44 -18.38 -2.05
N GLY A 62 -14.70 -19.47 -2.77
CA GLY A 62 -15.97 -19.75 -3.44
C GLY A 62 -17.14 -19.85 -2.45
N VAL A 63 -17.01 -20.62 -1.37
CA VAL A 63 -18.05 -20.71 -0.32
C VAL A 63 -18.35 -19.33 0.28
N TYR A 64 -17.32 -18.52 0.56
CA TYR A 64 -17.52 -17.16 1.05
C TYR A 64 -18.22 -16.27 0.03
N VAL A 65 -17.80 -16.29 -1.24
CA VAL A 65 -18.43 -15.52 -2.32
C VAL A 65 -19.90 -15.90 -2.45
N VAL A 66 -20.23 -17.19 -2.42
CA VAL A 66 -21.62 -17.67 -2.45
C VAL A 66 -22.40 -17.18 -1.24
N ALA A 67 -21.83 -17.26 -0.03
CA ALA A 67 -22.50 -16.80 1.19
C ALA A 67 -22.80 -15.28 1.17
N ILE A 68 -21.83 -14.46 0.76
CA ILE A 68 -22.01 -13.01 0.64
C ILE A 68 -22.96 -12.65 -0.51
N ALA A 69 -22.87 -13.36 -1.65
CA ALA A 69 -23.81 -13.19 -2.76
C ALA A 69 -25.25 -13.52 -2.35
N ALA A 70 -25.45 -14.59 -1.58
CA ALA A 70 -26.77 -14.96 -1.06
C ALA A 70 -27.30 -13.93 -0.05
N LEU A 71 -26.48 -13.51 0.91
CA LEU A 71 -26.84 -12.47 1.88
C LEU A 71 -27.20 -11.15 1.19
N GLY A 72 -26.35 -10.71 0.27
CA GLY A 72 -26.55 -9.50 -0.51
C GLY A 72 -27.80 -9.56 -1.39
N SER A 73 -28.03 -10.70 -2.04
CA SER A 73 -29.26 -10.91 -2.83
C SER A 73 -30.51 -10.84 -1.97
N LEU A 74 -30.47 -11.38 -0.74
CA LEU A 74 -31.57 -11.24 0.21
C LEU A 74 -31.81 -9.78 0.60
N ILE A 75 -30.74 -9.04 0.92
CA ILE A 75 -30.81 -7.61 1.26
C ILE A 75 -31.46 -6.83 0.11
N ASP A 76 -30.95 -6.98 -1.12
CA ASP A 76 -31.50 -6.25 -2.26
C ASP A 76 -32.90 -6.70 -2.63
N THR A 77 -33.24 -7.99 -2.47
CA THR A 77 -34.61 -8.46 -2.63
C THR A 77 -35.54 -7.73 -1.67
N VAL A 78 -35.16 -7.60 -0.39
CA VAL A 78 -35.96 -6.84 0.59
C VAL A 78 -36.05 -5.36 0.21
N LEU A 79 -34.94 -4.72 -0.17
CA LEU A 79 -34.94 -3.31 -0.58
C LEU A 79 -35.89 -3.06 -1.78
N ILE A 80 -35.91 -3.96 -2.75
CA ILE A 80 -36.80 -3.89 -3.91
C ILE A 80 -38.27 -4.04 -3.50
N HIS A 81 -38.60 -5.02 -2.66
CA HIS A 81 -39.98 -5.25 -2.19
C HIS A 81 -40.47 -4.16 -1.24
N CYS A 82 -39.56 -3.52 -0.51
CA CYS A 82 -39.87 -2.33 0.30
C CYS A 82 -39.95 -1.05 -0.54
N HIS A 83 -39.86 -1.13 -1.88
CA HIS A 83 -39.89 0.00 -2.80
C HIS A 83 -38.83 1.07 -2.51
N VAL A 84 -37.64 0.66 -2.06
CA VAL A 84 -36.50 1.59 -1.90
C VAL A 84 -35.97 2.00 -3.27
N TYR A 85 -35.85 1.04 -4.17
CA TYR A 85 -35.55 1.25 -5.58
C TYR A 85 -36.12 0.11 -6.42
N THR A 86 -36.20 0.29 -7.74
CA THR A 86 -36.60 -0.76 -8.68
C THR A 86 -35.51 -0.94 -9.75
N PRO A 87 -35.02 -2.17 -9.99
CA PRO A 87 -34.08 -2.45 -11.07
C PRO A 87 -34.76 -2.32 -12.44
N ALA A 88 -34.00 -1.86 -13.44
CA ALA A 88 -34.52 -1.73 -14.79
C ALA A 88 -34.91 -3.10 -15.39
N GLY A 89 -36.04 -3.15 -16.09
CA GLY A 89 -36.41 -4.26 -16.96
C GLY A 89 -36.64 -5.62 -16.30
N TYR A 90 -36.76 -5.69 -14.98
CA TYR A 90 -36.80 -6.96 -14.25
C TYR A 90 -37.98 -7.06 -13.28
N ALA A 91 -38.71 -8.18 -13.32
CA ALA A 91 -39.94 -8.43 -12.57
C ALA A 91 -39.95 -9.80 -11.85
N GLY A 92 -38.82 -10.21 -11.30
CA GLY A 92 -38.69 -11.44 -10.52
C GLY A 92 -38.94 -11.27 -9.01
N TRP A 93 -39.17 -12.38 -8.32
CA TRP A 93 -39.37 -12.46 -6.86
C TRP A 93 -38.09 -12.28 -6.04
N PHE A 94 -36.93 -12.44 -6.67
CA PHE A 94 -35.62 -12.17 -6.09
C PHE A 94 -34.93 -11.09 -6.90
N CYS A 95 -33.94 -10.40 -6.33
CA CYS A 95 -33.15 -9.44 -7.09
C CYS A 95 -32.60 -10.04 -8.41
N PRO A 96 -32.45 -9.25 -9.48
CA PRO A 96 -31.92 -9.72 -10.74
C PRO A 96 -30.56 -10.44 -10.59
N PRO A 97 -30.25 -11.42 -11.46
CA PRO A 97 -28.97 -12.12 -11.42
C PRO A 97 -27.75 -11.19 -11.51
N TRP A 98 -27.86 -10.06 -12.21
CA TRP A 98 -26.76 -9.09 -12.29
C TRP A 98 -26.48 -8.41 -10.94
N ILE A 99 -27.49 -8.21 -10.08
CA ILE A 99 -27.29 -7.71 -8.70
C ILE A 99 -26.61 -8.77 -7.84
N THR A 100 -27.01 -10.04 -7.95
CA THR A 100 -26.33 -11.15 -7.28
C THR A 100 -24.85 -11.22 -7.67
N LEU A 101 -24.53 -10.97 -8.95
CA LEU A 101 -23.14 -10.91 -9.42
C LEU A 101 -22.37 -9.68 -8.94
N LEU A 102 -23.03 -8.53 -8.73
CA LEU A 102 -22.40 -7.39 -8.06
C LEU A 102 -21.99 -7.74 -6.64
N TRP A 103 -22.83 -8.46 -5.88
CA TRP A 103 -22.47 -8.95 -4.56
C TRP A 103 -21.36 -10.01 -4.59
N ALA A 104 -21.40 -10.93 -5.55
CA ALA A 104 -20.33 -11.91 -5.72
C ALA A 104 -18.99 -11.23 -6.04
N ASN A 105 -19.00 -10.25 -6.95
CA ASN A 105 -17.84 -9.43 -7.27
C ASN A 105 -17.33 -8.66 -6.04
N PHE A 106 -18.22 -8.00 -5.31
CA PHE A 106 -17.91 -7.30 -4.08
C PHE A 106 -17.27 -8.24 -3.03
N ALA A 107 -17.78 -9.46 -2.88
CA ALA A 107 -17.20 -10.46 -1.99
C ALA A 107 -15.75 -10.83 -2.35
N THR A 108 -15.40 -10.88 -3.64
CA THR A 108 -14.00 -11.08 -4.05
C THR A 108 -13.11 -9.90 -3.64
N THR A 109 -13.63 -8.67 -3.70
CA THR A 109 -12.88 -7.46 -3.30
C THR A 109 -12.68 -7.37 -1.79
N LEU A 110 -13.68 -7.75 -0.99
CA LEU A 110 -13.62 -7.77 0.47
C LEU A 110 -12.48 -8.64 0.99
N ARG A 111 -12.16 -9.74 0.30
CA ARG A 111 -11.05 -10.64 0.66
C ARG A 111 -9.72 -10.31 0.00
N ALA A 112 -9.69 -9.34 -0.91
CA ALA A 112 -8.50 -8.90 -1.61
C ALA A 112 -8.26 -7.42 -1.35
N SER A 113 -8.71 -6.54 -2.24
CA SER A 113 -8.39 -5.11 -2.22
C SER A 113 -8.99 -4.32 -1.04
N LEU A 114 -10.04 -4.83 -0.41
CA LEU A 114 -10.70 -4.21 0.74
C LEU A 114 -10.51 -4.97 2.06
N GLN A 115 -9.60 -5.94 2.12
CA GLN A 115 -9.38 -6.72 3.35
C GLN A 115 -8.99 -5.85 4.54
N TRP A 116 -8.22 -4.78 4.31
CA TRP A 116 -7.82 -3.82 5.34
C TRP A 116 -9.02 -3.06 5.94
N LEU A 117 -10.12 -2.90 5.18
CA LEU A 117 -11.32 -2.20 5.62
C LEU A 117 -12.10 -3.04 6.63
N LEU A 118 -12.14 -4.36 6.42
CA LEU A 118 -12.81 -5.30 7.33
C LEU A 118 -12.16 -5.35 8.72
N ALA A 119 -10.88 -4.98 8.85
CA ALA A 119 -10.21 -4.87 10.14
C ALA A 119 -10.65 -3.64 10.97
N ARG A 120 -11.49 -2.76 10.41
CA ARG A 120 -11.90 -1.49 11.02
C ARG A 120 -13.43 -1.31 10.95
N PRO A 121 -14.20 -1.97 11.83
CA PRO A 121 -15.66 -2.08 11.67
C PRO A 121 -16.39 -0.74 11.67
N VAL A 122 -15.99 0.21 12.52
CA VAL A 122 -16.57 1.56 12.55
C VAL A 122 -16.28 2.29 11.23
N PHE A 123 -15.05 2.19 10.73
CA PHE A 123 -14.67 2.84 9.48
C PHE A 123 -15.33 2.18 8.26
N ALA A 124 -15.48 0.86 8.26
CA ALA A 124 -16.24 0.12 7.27
C ALA A 124 -17.71 0.55 7.23
N ALA A 125 -18.34 0.73 8.40
CA ALA A 125 -19.72 1.21 8.50
C ALA A 125 -19.87 2.64 7.95
N LEU A 126 -18.98 3.55 8.32
CA LEU A 126 -18.98 4.93 7.83
C LEU A 126 -18.74 5.01 6.32
N LEU A 127 -17.80 4.23 5.80
CA LEU A 127 -17.55 4.20 4.36
C LEU A 127 -18.73 3.57 3.61
N GLY A 128 -19.32 2.50 4.16
CA GLY A 128 -20.51 1.86 3.61
C GLY A 128 -21.72 2.80 3.54
N SER A 129 -21.95 3.60 4.58
CA SER A 129 -23.07 4.54 4.63
C SER A 129 -23.02 5.63 3.54
N VAL A 130 -21.84 5.87 2.98
CA VAL A 130 -21.63 6.84 1.89
C VAL A 130 -21.50 6.12 0.54
N ALA A 131 -20.61 5.14 0.44
CA ALA A 131 -20.29 4.47 -0.82
C ALA A 131 -21.47 3.65 -1.35
N GLY A 132 -22.27 3.03 -0.47
CA GLY A 132 -23.47 2.29 -0.82
C GLY A 132 -24.47 3.18 -1.57
N PRO A 133 -25.06 4.21 -0.92
CA PRO A 133 -25.98 5.14 -1.58
C PRO A 133 -25.45 5.75 -2.87
N LEU A 134 -24.16 6.12 -2.92
CA LEU A 134 -23.54 6.67 -4.13
C LEU A 134 -23.54 5.65 -5.29
N SER A 135 -23.28 4.37 -5.02
CA SER A 135 -23.33 3.32 -6.04
C SER A 135 -24.74 3.15 -6.62
N TYR A 136 -25.78 3.16 -5.77
CA TYR A 136 -27.17 3.07 -6.23
C TYR A 136 -27.60 4.32 -7.01
N GLY A 137 -27.20 5.51 -6.55
CA GLY A 137 -27.44 6.76 -7.27
C GLY A 137 -26.73 6.80 -8.63
N ALA A 138 -25.50 6.26 -8.73
CA ALA A 138 -24.80 6.12 -9.99
C ALA A 138 -25.50 5.13 -10.94
N ALA A 139 -25.91 3.97 -10.45
CA ALA A 139 -26.69 3.01 -11.23
C ALA A 139 -28.02 3.60 -11.72
N ALA A 140 -28.69 4.41 -10.89
CA ALA A 140 -29.92 5.08 -11.28
C ALA A 140 -29.70 6.14 -12.36
N ARG A 141 -28.64 6.95 -12.25
CA ARG A 141 -28.25 7.93 -13.29
C ARG A 141 -27.86 7.27 -14.61
N LEU A 142 -27.35 6.04 -14.57
CA LEU A 142 -27.03 5.26 -15.75
C LEU A 142 -28.23 4.51 -16.32
N GLY A 143 -29.41 4.57 -15.68
CA GLY A 143 -30.65 3.93 -16.16
C GLY A 143 -30.81 2.47 -15.76
N ALA A 144 -29.97 1.94 -14.87
CA ALA A 144 -30.04 0.55 -14.40
C ALA A 144 -31.01 0.35 -13.22
N ALA A 145 -31.42 1.45 -12.57
CA ALA A 145 -32.32 1.44 -11.44
C ALA A 145 -33.14 2.75 -11.37
N VAL A 146 -34.24 2.72 -10.64
CA VAL A 146 -35.04 3.90 -10.30
C VAL A 146 -35.13 4.00 -8.79
N ILE A 147 -34.64 5.10 -8.21
CA ILE A 147 -34.83 5.40 -6.79
C ILE A 147 -36.22 6.02 -6.63
N HIS A 148 -37.04 5.48 -5.73
CA HIS A 148 -38.41 5.97 -5.51
C HIS A 148 -38.43 7.25 -4.69
N GLU A 149 -39.47 8.07 -4.88
CA GLU A 149 -39.66 9.28 -4.07
C GLU A 149 -40.31 8.95 -2.71
N PRO A 150 -39.95 9.68 -1.63
CA PRO A 150 -38.96 10.76 -1.58
C PRO A 150 -37.53 10.22 -1.59
N ALA A 151 -36.70 10.66 -2.54
CA ALA A 151 -35.37 10.11 -2.76
C ALA A 151 -34.44 10.24 -1.55
N THR A 152 -34.57 11.32 -0.76
CA THR A 152 -33.81 11.54 0.46
C THR A 152 -34.03 10.46 1.51
N PHE A 153 -35.27 10.00 1.66
CA PHE A 153 -35.61 8.89 2.55
C PHE A 153 -34.97 7.59 2.06
N GLN A 154 -35.05 7.30 0.76
CA GLN A 154 -34.47 6.08 0.20
C GLN A 154 -32.95 6.05 0.30
N TYR A 155 -32.26 7.17 0.07
CA TYR A 155 -30.82 7.26 0.30
C TYR A 155 -30.45 7.10 1.79
N ALA A 156 -31.28 7.59 2.71
CA ALA A 156 -31.06 7.37 4.14
C ALA A 156 -31.23 5.89 4.53
N VAL A 157 -32.25 5.21 3.99
CA VAL A 157 -32.43 3.75 4.17
C VAL A 157 -31.23 3.00 3.63
N LEU A 158 -30.78 3.31 2.41
CA LEU A 158 -29.58 2.71 1.80
C LEU A 158 -28.33 2.95 2.66
N ALA A 159 -28.17 4.16 3.21
CA ALA A 159 -27.03 4.49 4.06
C ALA A 159 -27.01 3.64 5.32
N ILE A 160 -28.15 3.47 5.99
CA ILE A 160 -28.28 2.67 7.21
C ILE A 160 -28.04 1.19 6.91
N VAL A 161 -28.67 0.65 5.85
CA VAL A 161 -28.54 -0.76 5.45
C VAL A 161 -27.09 -1.08 5.08
N TRP A 162 -26.43 -0.23 4.30
CA TRP A 162 -25.02 -0.43 3.96
C TRP A 162 -24.07 -0.24 5.14
N ALA A 163 -24.34 0.71 6.05
CA ALA A 163 -23.57 0.86 7.28
C ALA A 163 -23.64 -0.40 8.14
N GLY A 164 -24.85 -0.92 8.37
CA GLY A 164 -25.09 -2.14 9.13
C GLY A 164 -24.47 -3.37 8.47
N THR A 165 -24.60 -3.49 7.15
CA THR A 165 -24.01 -4.59 6.38
C THR A 165 -22.49 -4.57 6.49
N MET A 166 -21.85 -3.41 6.27
CA MET A 166 -20.40 -3.30 6.37
C MET A 166 -19.88 -3.52 7.79
N ALA A 167 -20.59 -3.03 8.81
CA ALA A 167 -20.27 -3.30 10.21
C ALA A 167 -20.34 -4.81 10.51
N PHE A 168 -21.42 -5.48 10.07
CA PHE A 168 -21.61 -6.92 10.25
C PHE A 168 -20.50 -7.73 9.56
N LEU A 169 -20.22 -7.43 8.29
CA LEU A 169 -19.17 -8.13 7.52
C LEU A 169 -17.79 -7.95 8.15
N ALA A 170 -17.46 -6.74 8.62
CA ALA A 170 -16.23 -6.47 9.34
C ALA A 170 -16.17 -7.22 10.68
N ALA A 171 -17.26 -7.23 11.46
CA ALA A 171 -17.33 -7.94 12.73
C ALA A 171 -17.12 -9.46 12.58
N VAL A 172 -17.83 -10.10 11.64
CA VAL A 172 -17.68 -11.54 11.36
C VAL A 172 -16.28 -11.86 10.83
N SER A 173 -15.67 -10.93 10.10
CA SER A 173 -14.30 -11.11 9.58
C SER A 173 -13.25 -10.98 10.68
N CYS A 174 -13.41 -10.06 11.65
CA CYS A 174 -12.52 -9.96 12.82
C CYS A 174 -12.49 -11.24 13.67
N TRP A 175 -13.61 -11.98 13.73
CA TRP A 175 -13.66 -13.27 14.42
C TRP A 175 -12.85 -14.37 13.70
N SER A 176 -12.58 -14.21 12.40
CA SER A 176 -11.77 -15.16 11.62
C SER A 176 -10.27 -14.85 11.58
N VAL A 177 -9.87 -13.62 11.96
CA VAL A 177 -8.49 -13.13 11.85
C VAL A 177 -7.64 -13.51 13.08
N ALA A 178 -8.26 -13.98 14.17
CA ALA A 178 -7.54 -14.55 15.32
C ALA A 178 -6.80 -15.88 15.00
N THR A 179 -6.99 -16.47 13.80
CA THR A 179 -6.53 -17.83 13.49
C THR A 179 -5.68 -17.99 12.22
N LEU A 180 -5.45 -16.96 11.41
CA LEU A 180 -4.61 -17.08 10.21
C LEU A 180 -3.57 -15.96 10.09
N ALA A 181 -2.63 -15.97 11.02
CA ALA A 181 -1.27 -15.56 10.72
C ALA A 181 -0.62 -16.61 9.78
N ARG A 182 0.07 -16.12 8.74
CA ARG A 182 0.92 -16.87 7.79
C ARG A 182 0.16 -17.80 6.82
N ARG A 183 0.23 -17.47 5.52
CA ARG A 183 0.74 -18.37 4.46
C ARG A 183 0.77 -17.67 3.10
N SER A 184 1.96 -17.70 2.51
CA SER A 184 2.35 -17.25 1.18
C SER A 184 1.52 -17.89 0.07
N VAL A 185 1.45 -17.23 -1.09
CA VAL A 185 1.13 -17.89 -2.36
C VAL A 185 2.11 -17.44 -3.43
N ALA A 186 2.89 -18.40 -3.90
CA ALA A 186 3.56 -18.36 -5.19
C ALA A 186 2.69 -19.13 -6.21
N ALA A 187 2.78 -18.64 -7.44
CA ALA A 187 2.61 -19.32 -8.74
C ALA A 187 1.23 -19.87 -9.16
N GLY A 188 0.73 -19.26 -10.24
CA GLY A 188 -0.12 -19.89 -11.26
C GLY A 188 0.22 -19.27 -12.61
N ALA A 189 0.90 -20.03 -13.47
CA ALA A 189 1.41 -19.62 -14.78
C ALA A 189 0.30 -19.44 -15.82
N LEU A 190 0.47 -18.48 -16.73
CA LEU A 190 -0.22 -18.43 -18.03
C LEU A 190 0.79 -18.02 -19.12
N LEU A 191 0.78 -18.81 -20.18
CA LEU A 191 1.65 -18.80 -21.36
C LEU A 191 1.47 -17.54 -22.22
N LEU A 192 2.58 -16.94 -22.71
CA LEU A 192 2.75 -16.26 -24.01
C LEU A 192 4.26 -15.93 -24.20
N PRO A 193 4.74 -15.68 -25.44
CA PRO A 193 5.96 -16.26 -25.98
C PRO A 193 7.22 -15.45 -25.67
N ALA A 194 8.35 -16.12 -25.91
CA ALA A 194 9.72 -15.70 -25.65
C ALA A 194 10.00 -14.22 -25.95
N VAL A 195 10.30 -13.48 -24.88
CA VAL A 195 11.12 -12.28 -24.92
C VAL A 195 12.36 -12.59 -24.09
N LEU A 196 13.53 -12.32 -24.66
CA LEU A 196 14.86 -12.55 -24.11
C LEU A 196 14.97 -12.04 -22.65
N PRO A 197 15.77 -12.69 -21.78
CA PRO A 197 15.85 -12.32 -20.38
C PRO A 197 16.55 -10.96 -20.24
N ALA A 198 15.77 -9.90 -20.01
CA ALA A 198 16.30 -8.74 -19.33
C ALA A 198 16.68 -9.20 -17.91
N THR A 199 17.93 -9.00 -17.53
CA THR A 199 18.43 -9.25 -16.18
C THR A 199 17.52 -8.55 -15.17
N ALA A 200 16.66 -9.32 -14.51
CA ALA A 200 15.78 -8.80 -13.47
C ALA A 200 16.67 -8.30 -12.33
N VAL A 201 16.86 -6.98 -12.27
CA VAL A 201 17.36 -6.30 -11.07
C VAL A 201 16.36 -6.68 -9.98
N ARG A 202 16.76 -7.56 -9.07
CA ARG A 202 15.96 -7.87 -7.89
C ARG A 202 15.85 -6.58 -7.07
N LYS A 203 14.64 -6.24 -6.64
CA LYS A 203 14.35 -5.02 -5.88
C LYS A 203 13.51 -5.38 -4.65
N VAL A 204 13.66 -4.62 -3.56
CA VAL A 204 12.81 -4.71 -2.36
C VAL A 204 11.84 -3.56 -2.36
N GLU A 205 10.58 -3.83 -2.04
CA GLU A 205 9.55 -2.80 -1.93
C GLU A 205 9.19 -2.56 -0.46
N VAL A 206 9.22 -1.30 -0.05
CA VAL A 206 8.82 -0.85 1.28
C VAL A 206 7.80 0.27 1.14
N ALA A 207 6.58 0.02 1.62
CA ALA A 207 5.46 0.96 1.60
C ALA A 207 5.14 1.60 0.24
N GLY A 208 5.24 0.84 -0.86
CA GLY A 208 4.99 1.34 -2.22
C GLY A 208 6.23 1.89 -2.92
N VAL A 209 7.39 1.90 -2.25
CA VAL A 209 8.65 2.41 -2.79
C VAL A 209 9.59 1.27 -3.07
N THR A 210 10.06 1.19 -4.31
CA THR A 210 11.00 0.17 -4.73
C THR A 210 12.46 0.65 -4.57
N PHE A 211 13.28 -0.17 -3.91
CA PHE A 211 14.70 0.02 -3.72
C PHE A 211 15.46 -1.13 -4.41
N PRO A 212 16.52 -0.87 -5.20
CA PRO A 212 17.31 -1.95 -5.80
C PRO A 212 17.96 -2.82 -4.72
N LEU A 213 18.22 -4.11 -4.97
CA LEU A 213 18.94 -4.97 -4.00
C LEU A 213 20.42 -4.63 -3.88
N SER A 214 20.99 -4.00 -4.89
CA SER A 214 22.36 -3.51 -4.84
C SER A 214 22.48 -2.22 -5.62
N VAL A 215 23.38 -1.36 -5.17
CA VAL A 215 23.80 -0.16 -5.87
C VAL A 215 25.32 -0.17 -5.98
N GLU A 216 25.85 0.51 -6.96
CA GLU A 216 27.28 0.71 -7.09
C GLU A 216 27.62 2.15 -6.71
N ALA A 217 28.68 2.32 -5.92
CA ALA A 217 29.23 3.62 -5.57
C ALA A 217 30.76 3.55 -5.64
N GLN A 218 31.36 4.33 -6.53
CA GLN A 218 32.83 4.38 -6.71
C GLN A 218 33.45 2.99 -6.94
N GLY A 219 32.80 2.15 -7.76
CA GLY A 219 33.25 0.77 -8.03
C GLY A 219 33.03 -0.22 -6.89
N ILE A 220 32.46 0.21 -5.76
CA ILE A 220 32.10 -0.66 -4.64
C ILE A 220 30.63 -1.04 -4.77
N GLN A 221 30.35 -2.34 -4.78
CA GLN A 221 28.99 -2.86 -4.71
C GLN A 221 28.48 -2.77 -3.27
N LEU A 222 27.36 -2.09 -3.07
CA LEU A 222 26.64 -2.00 -1.79
C LEU A 222 25.36 -2.79 -1.92
N ARG A 223 25.14 -3.73 -0.99
CA ARG A 223 23.93 -4.56 -0.94
C ARG A 223 22.96 -4.03 0.09
N LEU A 224 21.68 -4.15 -0.22
CA LEU A 224 20.59 -3.79 0.67
C LEU A 224 20.66 -4.67 1.93
N VAL A 225 20.73 -4.03 3.08
CA VAL A 225 20.71 -4.68 4.40
C VAL A 225 19.29 -4.71 4.95
N GLY A 226 18.61 -3.57 4.91
CA GLY A 226 17.27 -3.42 5.44
C GLY A 226 16.60 -2.17 4.91
N ALA A 227 15.29 -2.14 5.00
CA ALA A 227 14.48 -1.02 4.57
C ALA A 227 13.25 -0.89 5.48
N GLY A 228 12.82 0.34 5.72
CA GLY A 228 11.79 0.65 6.69
C GLY A 228 11.06 1.95 6.38
N VAL A 229 10.05 2.26 7.19
CA VAL A 229 9.23 3.46 7.04
C VAL A 229 9.31 4.28 8.32
N LEU A 230 9.69 5.54 8.21
CA LEU A 230 9.52 6.47 9.32
C LEU A 230 8.03 6.77 9.48
N ARG A 231 7.49 6.55 10.67
CA ARG A 231 6.09 6.87 10.99
C ARG A 231 6.01 7.95 12.06
N TYR A 232 5.21 8.98 11.80
CA TYR A 232 4.82 9.97 12.78
C TYR A 232 3.46 9.60 13.38
N ARG A 233 3.36 9.60 14.72
CA ARG A 233 2.15 9.21 15.47
C ARG A 233 1.51 7.90 14.97
N VAL A 234 2.33 6.89 14.65
CA VAL A 234 1.94 5.54 14.16
C VAL A 234 1.20 5.51 12.80
N VAL A 235 0.43 6.54 12.45
CA VAL A 235 -0.49 6.56 11.31
C VAL A 235 0.11 7.27 10.09
N PHE A 236 0.92 8.33 10.28
CA PHE A 236 1.44 9.14 9.17
C PHE A 236 2.80 8.61 8.70
N LYS A 237 2.89 8.15 7.45
CA LYS A 237 4.17 7.72 6.86
C LYS A 237 4.98 8.96 6.48
N GLY A 238 6.11 9.23 7.11
CA GLY A 238 6.98 10.35 6.73
C GLY A 238 7.72 10.07 5.42
N TYR A 239 8.57 9.05 5.43
CA TYR A 239 9.32 8.59 4.27
C TYR A 239 9.62 7.09 4.37
N ALA A 240 9.92 6.44 3.25
CA ALA A 240 10.53 5.11 3.22
C ALA A 240 12.05 5.25 3.05
N ALA A 241 12.82 4.39 3.71
CA ALA A 241 14.27 4.42 3.62
C ALA A 241 14.86 3.02 3.46
N ALA A 242 16.00 2.94 2.79
CA ALA A 242 16.76 1.72 2.56
C ALA A 242 18.24 1.95 2.89
N LEU A 243 18.82 1.02 3.65
CA LEU A 243 20.23 1.01 4.01
C LEU A 243 20.97 -0.04 3.18
N TYR A 244 22.09 0.37 2.61
CA TYR A 244 23.00 -0.47 1.86
C TYR A 244 24.38 -0.45 2.50
N LEU A 245 25.03 -1.61 2.61
CA LEU A 245 26.40 -1.74 3.10
C LEU A 245 27.25 -2.54 2.11
N GLY A 246 28.57 -2.37 2.15
CA GLY A 246 29.48 -3.23 1.41
C GLY A 246 29.42 -4.69 1.89
N ASP A 247 29.68 -5.64 0.99
CA ASP A 247 29.48 -7.10 1.19
C ASP A 247 30.09 -7.69 2.47
N SER A 248 31.15 -7.09 3.02
CA SER A 248 31.87 -7.54 4.21
C SER A 248 31.48 -6.82 5.51
N THR A 249 30.53 -5.88 5.46
CA THR A 249 30.21 -5.02 6.61
C THR A 249 29.02 -5.58 7.41
N PRO A 250 29.24 -6.03 8.66
CA PRO A 250 28.13 -6.44 9.52
C PRO A 250 27.31 -5.21 9.96
N PRO A 251 25.97 -5.30 10.08
CA PRO A 251 25.10 -4.17 10.43
C PRO A 251 25.47 -3.46 11.74
N GLU A 252 26.03 -4.19 12.71
CA GLU A 252 26.43 -3.65 14.01
C GLU A 252 27.57 -2.65 13.90
N ARG A 253 28.40 -2.77 12.85
CA ARG A 253 29.53 -1.88 12.56
C ARG A 253 29.18 -0.81 11.54
N VAL A 254 27.89 -0.57 11.28
CA VAL A 254 27.44 0.39 10.25
C VAL A 254 27.99 1.80 10.46
N LEU A 255 28.27 2.22 11.70
CA LEU A 255 28.78 3.56 12.00
C LEU A 255 30.32 3.68 11.89
N ASP A 256 31.02 2.57 11.63
CA ASP A 256 32.48 2.57 11.44
C ASP A 256 32.88 3.17 10.09
N ASP A 257 34.19 3.23 9.81
CA ASP A 257 34.71 3.68 8.52
C ASP A 257 34.55 2.61 7.43
N VAL A 258 33.30 2.42 7.00
CA VAL A 258 32.87 1.38 6.06
C VAL A 258 31.97 1.98 4.98
N PRO A 259 31.98 1.47 3.74
CA PRO A 259 31.14 2.00 2.68
C PRO A 259 29.66 1.70 2.96
N LYS A 260 28.81 2.73 2.85
CA LYS A 260 27.39 2.68 3.23
C LYS A 260 26.57 3.69 2.43
N ARG A 261 25.31 3.37 2.14
CA ARG A 261 24.34 4.30 1.55
C ARG A 261 23.02 4.23 2.28
N LEU A 262 22.46 5.38 2.59
CA LEU A 262 21.07 5.52 2.99
C LEU A 262 20.30 6.21 1.86
N GLU A 263 19.28 5.56 1.33
CA GLU A 263 18.37 6.16 0.36
C GLU A 263 17.00 6.38 0.99
N ILE A 264 16.43 7.57 0.82
CA ILE A 264 15.16 7.98 1.41
C ILE A 264 14.23 8.46 0.30
N HIS A 265 13.01 7.94 0.27
CA HIS A 265 11.92 8.37 -0.61
C HIS A 265 10.83 9.07 0.19
N TYR A 266 10.50 10.29 -0.21
CA TYR A 266 9.57 11.14 0.52
C TYR A 266 8.13 11.00 0.03
N PHE A 267 7.19 10.90 0.98
CA PHE A 267 5.76 10.83 0.68
C PHE A 267 5.05 12.19 0.72
N TRP A 268 5.76 13.23 1.15
CA TRP A 268 5.23 14.58 1.36
C TRP A 268 6.22 15.61 0.85
N ALA A 269 5.71 16.80 0.55
CA ALA A 269 6.56 17.94 0.29
C ALA A 269 7.27 18.36 1.60
N ILE A 270 8.58 18.61 1.53
CA ILE A 270 9.37 19.12 2.66
C ILE A 270 10.22 20.29 2.15
N PRO A 271 10.13 21.46 2.79
CA PRO A 271 10.92 22.62 2.40
C PRO A 271 12.40 22.43 2.80
N ALA A 272 13.32 23.09 2.12
CA ALA A 272 14.75 22.78 2.18
C ALA A 272 15.36 22.99 3.59
N GLU A 273 14.93 24.06 4.25
CA GLU A 273 15.38 24.46 5.59
C GLU A 273 15.04 23.42 6.66
N ALA A 274 13.88 22.78 6.55
CA ALA A 274 13.39 21.81 7.52
C ALA A 274 14.31 20.58 7.67
N PHE A 275 15.11 20.24 6.65
CA PHE A 275 16.07 19.13 6.74
C PHE A 275 17.17 19.41 7.76
N GLY A 276 17.76 20.61 7.70
CA GLY A 276 18.84 21.00 8.59
C GLY A 276 18.39 21.11 10.04
N GLU A 277 17.22 21.74 10.27
CA GLU A 277 16.64 21.87 11.62
C GLU A 277 16.34 20.52 12.26
N ALA A 278 15.76 19.59 11.50
CA ALA A 278 15.48 18.24 11.98
C ALA A 278 16.76 17.45 12.24
N ALA A 279 17.77 17.58 11.38
CA ALA A 279 19.06 16.91 11.54
C ALA A 279 19.79 17.41 12.80
N ASP A 280 19.90 18.73 13.00
CA ASP A 280 20.57 19.33 14.16
C ASP A 280 19.99 18.82 15.49
N ALA A 281 18.66 18.72 15.58
CA ALA A 281 17.98 18.24 16.78
C ALA A 281 18.31 16.78 17.14
N ILE A 282 18.60 15.92 16.16
CA ILE A 282 18.97 14.51 16.39
C ILE A 282 20.48 14.35 16.54
N LEU A 283 21.28 15.12 15.82
CA LEU A 283 22.74 15.15 15.96
C LEU A 283 23.15 15.49 17.40
N ALA A 284 22.52 16.51 18.00
CA ALA A 284 22.77 16.90 19.39
C ALA A 284 22.47 15.79 20.42
N ARG A 285 21.67 14.77 20.06
CA ARG A 285 21.36 13.61 20.93
C ARG A 285 22.38 12.49 20.83
N ASN A 286 23.13 12.43 19.72
CA ASN A 286 24.02 11.31 19.40
C ASN A 286 25.50 11.69 19.40
N VAL A 287 25.82 12.97 19.21
CA VAL A 287 27.19 13.45 19.02
C VAL A 287 27.59 14.34 20.21
N PRO A 288 28.71 14.07 20.89
CA PRO A 288 29.22 14.93 21.97
C PRO A 288 29.40 16.38 21.52
N GLY A 289 29.12 17.34 22.40
CA GLY A 289 29.11 18.77 22.05
C GLY A 289 30.43 19.28 21.45
N GLU A 290 31.58 18.82 21.94
CA GLU A 290 32.88 19.18 21.38
C GLU A 290 33.11 18.61 19.96
N GLU A 291 32.70 17.36 19.72
CA GLU A 291 32.79 16.72 18.41
C GLU A 291 31.83 17.42 17.42
N LEU A 292 30.60 17.71 17.85
CA LEU A 292 29.63 18.43 17.03
C LEU A 292 30.09 19.86 16.72
N ALA A 293 30.76 20.54 17.65
CA ALA A 293 31.35 21.86 17.42
C ALA A 293 32.43 21.81 16.34
N ARG A 294 33.30 20.79 16.34
CA ARG A 294 34.31 20.57 15.28
C ARG A 294 33.69 20.22 13.93
N LEU A 295 32.51 19.61 13.92
CA LEU A 295 31.79 19.22 12.72
C LEU A 295 30.86 20.32 12.17
N ARG A 296 30.64 21.40 12.93
CA ARG A 296 29.62 22.41 12.65
C ARG A 296 29.68 22.96 11.23
N ASP A 297 30.85 23.36 10.75
CA ASP A 297 30.97 23.95 9.41
C ASP A 297 30.62 22.95 8.30
N ARG A 298 31.04 21.68 8.45
CA ARG A 298 30.71 20.59 7.53
C ARG A 298 29.23 20.22 7.56
N VAL A 299 28.62 20.21 8.74
CA VAL A 299 27.16 20.00 8.90
C VAL A 299 26.39 21.11 8.20
N GLN A 300 26.77 22.37 8.44
CA GLN A 300 26.11 23.52 7.81
C GLN A 300 26.34 23.56 6.30
N GLN A 301 27.51 23.14 5.81
CA GLN A 301 27.75 22.99 4.37
C GLN A 301 26.79 21.97 3.74
N LEU A 302 26.59 20.81 4.38
CA LEU A 302 25.62 19.82 3.91
C LEU A 302 24.18 20.39 3.97
N HIS A 303 23.81 21.05 5.06
CA HIS A 303 22.47 21.60 5.25
C HIS A 303 22.08 22.60 4.15
N ARG A 304 23.00 23.50 3.77
CA ARG A 304 22.79 24.47 2.67
C ARG A 304 22.62 23.81 1.29
N SER A 305 22.98 22.54 1.17
CA SER A 305 22.91 21.79 -0.10
C SER A 305 21.59 21.04 -0.26
N TYR A 306 20.72 21.03 0.76
CA TYR A 306 19.36 20.51 0.60
C TYR A 306 18.54 21.47 -0.26
N GLU A 307 17.78 20.87 -1.16
CA GLU A 307 16.68 21.46 -1.90
C GLU A 307 15.35 20.89 -1.39
N ALA A 308 14.27 21.64 -1.62
CA ALA A 308 12.92 21.20 -1.28
C ALA A 308 12.55 19.94 -2.09
N VAL A 309 11.81 19.04 -1.46
CA VAL A 309 11.35 17.79 -2.10
C VAL A 309 9.84 17.81 -2.28
N GLN A 310 9.37 17.08 -3.28
CA GLN A 310 7.98 16.74 -3.53
C GLN A 310 7.74 15.24 -3.28
N PRO A 311 6.47 14.80 -3.12
CA PRO A 311 6.16 13.38 -3.05
C PRO A 311 6.73 12.62 -4.27
N GLY A 312 7.51 11.58 -4.01
CA GLY A 312 8.18 10.80 -5.06
C GLY A 312 9.69 10.99 -5.12
N ASP A 313 10.19 12.16 -4.68
CA ASP A 313 11.61 12.49 -4.72
C ASP A 313 12.44 11.62 -3.77
N ARG A 314 13.72 11.47 -4.12
CA ARG A 314 14.68 10.65 -3.37
C ARG A 314 15.94 11.40 -3.04
N TYR A 315 16.27 11.46 -1.75
CA TYR A 315 17.64 11.73 -1.32
C TYR A 315 18.41 10.42 -1.18
N SER A 316 19.67 10.44 -1.57
CA SER A 316 20.64 9.43 -1.19
C SER A 316 21.82 10.08 -0.50
N LEU A 317 22.23 9.47 0.61
CA LEU A 317 23.44 9.80 1.36
C LEU A 317 24.38 8.61 1.23
N THR A 318 25.45 8.74 0.46
CA THR A 318 26.40 7.66 0.15
C THR A 318 27.76 8.01 0.73
N TYR A 319 28.29 7.19 1.63
CA TYR A 319 29.64 7.32 2.15
C TYR A 319 30.54 6.22 1.60
N VAL A 320 31.70 6.61 1.08
CA VAL A 320 32.78 5.70 0.70
C VAL A 320 34.07 6.17 1.41
N PRO A 321 34.77 5.29 2.15
CA PRO A 321 36.05 5.62 2.79
C PRO A 321 37.04 6.26 1.81
N GLY A 322 37.73 7.31 2.27
CA GLY A 322 38.64 8.11 1.42
C GLY A 322 37.98 9.06 0.43
N TYR A 323 36.69 8.88 0.13
CA TYR A 323 35.94 9.73 -0.81
C TYR A 323 35.04 10.74 -0.11
N GLY A 324 34.42 10.34 1.01
CA GLY A 324 33.51 11.17 1.81
C GLY A 324 32.04 10.83 1.61
N THR A 325 31.18 11.64 2.24
CA THR A 325 29.72 11.50 2.23
C THR A 325 29.13 12.37 1.13
N GLU A 326 28.56 11.75 0.11
CA GLU A 326 27.86 12.37 -1.01
C GLU A 326 26.36 12.44 -0.75
N LEU A 327 25.76 13.62 -0.92
CA LEU A 327 24.33 13.84 -0.94
C LEU A 327 23.87 14.02 -2.39
N ALA A 328 22.87 13.27 -2.82
CA ALA A 328 22.27 13.42 -4.14
C ALA A 328 20.75 13.41 -4.06
N LEU A 329 20.10 14.30 -4.82
CA LEU A 329 18.65 14.36 -5.01
C LEU A 329 18.32 13.78 -6.39
N ASN A 330 17.49 12.74 -6.45
CA ASN A 330 17.08 12.08 -7.69
C ASN A 330 18.28 11.67 -8.58
N GLY A 331 19.39 11.25 -7.95
CA GLY A 331 20.63 10.87 -8.62
C GLY A 331 21.56 12.03 -9.00
N VAL A 332 21.12 13.28 -8.83
CA VAL A 332 21.96 14.47 -9.06
C VAL A 332 22.70 14.83 -7.77
N VAL A 333 24.02 14.78 -7.81
CA VAL A 333 24.90 15.13 -6.68
C VAL A 333 24.73 16.61 -6.33
N LYS A 334 24.48 16.87 -5.04
CA LYS A 334 24.32 18.21 -4.46
C LYS A 334 25.52 18.65 -3.64
N ALA A 335 26.11 17.72 -2.90
CA ALA A 335 27.30 18.00 -2.08
C ALA A 335 28.11 16.75 -1.81
N ARG A 336 29.37 16.96 -1.44
CA ARG A 336 30.23 15.94 -0.86
C ARG A 336 31.01 16.50 0.32
N ILE A 337 30.96 15.79 1.44
CA ILE A 337 31.60 16.19 2.69
C ILE A 337 32.63 15.13 3.10
N PRO A 338 33.91 15.50 3.28
CA PRO A 338 34.95 14.54 3.65
C PRO A 338 34.91 14.17 5.14
N GLY A 339 35.47 13.01 5.45
CA GLY A 339 35.77 12.55 6.81
C GLY A 339 34.85 11.44 7.31
N ALA A 340 35.46 10.37 7.84
CA ALA A 340 34.76 9.27 8.48
C ALA A 340 34.03 9.71 9.76
N ASP A 341 34.58 10.70 10.46
CA ASP A 341 33.99 11.35 11.62
C ASP A 341 32.65 12.03 11.27
N PHE A 342 32.62 12.77 10.16
CA PHE A 342 31.39 13.37 9.65
C PHE A 342 30.38 12.31 9.24
N ALA A 343 30.80 11.29 8.50
CA ALA A 343 29.91 10.20 8.10
C ALA A 343 29.29 9.49 9.31
N ARG A 344 30.11 9.13 10.31
CA ARG A 344 29.64 8.53 11.57
C ARG A 344 28.61 9.43 12.27
N ALA A 345 28.93 10.70 12.44
CA ALA A 345 28.06 11.66 13.09
C ALA A 345 26.73 11.82 12.33
N TYR A 346 26.77 12.03 11.02
CA TYR A 346 25.57 12.31 10.24
C TYR A 346 24.66 11.10 10.07
N PHE A 347 25.23 9.90 9.83
CA PHE A 347 24.43 8.67 9.80
C PHE A 347 23.84 8.30 11.17
N SER A 348 24.38 8.83 12.27
CA SER A 348 23.83 8.60 13.62
C SER A 348 22.39 9.13 13.78
N ILE A 349 21.96 10.07 12.92
CA ILE A 349 20.56 10.53 12.87
C ILE A 349 19.60 9.34 12.73
N TRP A 350 19.97 8.33 11.93
CA TRP A 350 19.16 7.14 11.70
C TRP A 350 19.65 5.91 12.46
N LEU A 351 20.97 5.80 12.66
CA LEU A 351 21.60 4.55 13.10
C LEU A 351 22.30 4.66 14.47
N GLY A 352 22.29 5.85 15.06
CA GLY A 352 22.88 6.15 16.37
C GLY A 352 22.13 5.51 17.54
N PRO A 353 22.64 5.66 18.78
CA PRO A 353 21.98 5.16 19.98
C PRO A 353 20.62 5.83 20.28
N GLN A 354 20.45 7.10 19.91
CA GLN A 354 19.20 7.86 20.04
C GLN A 354 18.70 8.32 18.66
N PRO A 355 18.31 7.39 17.77
CA PRO A 355 17.97 7.71 16.40
C PRO A 355 16.64 8.47 16.30
N ILE A 356 16.33 9.01 15.12
CA ILE A 356 15.04 9.63 14.82
C ILE A 356 13.85 8.68 15.08
N SER A 357 14.06 7.38 14.93
CA SER A 357 13.09 6.32 15.27
C SER A 357 13.82 5.00 15.50
N ASN A 358 13.55 4.36 16.64
CA ASN A 358 14.10 3.03 16.94
C ASN A 358 13.56 1.96 15.98
N ASP A 359 12.26 1.98 15.69
CA ASP A 359 11.64 1.05 14.74
C ASP A 359 12.27 1.16 13.35
N LEU A 360 12.51 2.40 12.88
CA LEU A 360 13.18 2.61 11.60
C LEU A 360 14.62 2.08 11.63
N LYS A 361 15.37 2.35 12.70
CA LYS A 361 16.74 1.84 12.86
C LYS A 361 16.77 0.32 12.80
N GLN A 362 15.91 -0.36 13.55
CA GLN A 362 15.83 -1.83 13.55
C GLN A 362 15.54 -2.37 12.15
N ALA A 363 14.55 -1.79 11.45
CA ALA A 363 14.22 -2.17 10.08
C ALA A 363 15.38 -1.95 9.09
N LEU A 364 16.11 -0.84 9.21
CA LEU A 364 17.29 -0.56 8.37
C LEU A 364 18.45 -1.53 8.62
N LEU A 365 18.62 -1.98 9.87
CA LEU A 365 19.66 -2.94 10.26
C LEU A 365 19.26 -4.40 10.04
N GLY A 366 18.06 -4.67 9.52
CA GLY A 366 17.56 -6.04 9.33
C GLY A 366 17.27 -6.77 10.65
N GLN A 367 17.04 -6.03 11.74
CA GLN A 367 16.72 -6.57 13.05
C GLN A 367 15.18 -6.71 13.21
N PRO A 368 14.69 -7.79 13.85
CA PRO A 368 13.27 -8.12 13.97
C PRO A 368 12.47 -7.19 14.90
#